data_AF-A0A5J4FVD2-F1
#
_entry.id   AF-A0A5J4FVD2-F1
#
_cell.length_a   1.000
_cell.length_b   1.000
_cell.length_c   1.000
_cell.angle_alpha   90.00
_cell.angle_beta   90.00
_cell.angle_gamma   90.00
#
_symmetry.space_group_name_H-M   'P 1'
#
loop_
_entity.id
_entity.type
_entity.pdbx_description
1 polymer ?
#
loop_
_entity_poly.entity_id
_entity_poly.type
_entity_poly.pdbx_seq_one_letter_code
_entity_poly.pdbx_strand_id
1 'polypeptide(L)'
;MKTTKLFLMMSMVALFFTSCYTETVIVEDTIVDPVPQVTLAHLLSDYELWYVDVNKSNSNGEIPFMQIAFTLSFENGTLYANNNLVGIGDQGYGLGIDVGYYHTSGFDLNITHDLDGFNRFEVTQLAYNKLELYNRTTGVYFTLIGAQRDTFDYNALFYDNIHYFVQEYVTWEKTFTSQQGAINEFDNENFVAFLPGGGDGNFQSSQDNNGTNPNNIYYDYTGIYNVDDVNNNRYLKFLTLDYDFLGNEYFEMSVIDDRTISLYHPNSRTTYEFTGRGYIQFKNQDGFEKGEERGKLRLSKEQIEKQMVKISTL
;
A
#
# COMPACT_ATOMS: atom_id res chain seq x y z
N MET A 1 27.20 64.13 -75.55
CA MET A 1 28.13 64.17 -74.40
C MET A 1 27.49 64.49 -73.04
N LYS A 2 26.22 64.96 -72.95
CA LYS A 2 25.55 65.21 -71.66
C LYS A 2 24.75 64.01 -71.14
N THR A 3 24.17 63.19 -72.02
CA THR A 3 23.36 62.00 -71.65
C THR A 3 24.20 60.78 -71.28
N THR A 4 25.33 60.56 -71.94
CA THR A 4 26.28 59.48 -71.59
C THR A 4 26.96 59.70 -70.24
N LYS A 5 27.22 60.95 -69.85
CA LYS A 5 27.73 61.28 -68.51
C LYS A 5 26.68 61.02 -67.42
N LEU A 6 25.39 61.24 -67.71
CA LEU A 6 24.31 60.99 -66.78
C LEU A 6 24.10 59.48 -66.54
N PHE A 7 24.19 58.67 -67.60
CA PHE A 7 24.13 57.21 -67.47
C PHE A 7 25.33 56.63 -66.69
N LEU A 8 26.54 57.15 -66.92
CA LEU A 8 27.72 56.71 -66.17
C LEU A 8 27.61 57.06 -64.68
N MET A 9 27.09 58.26 -64.38
CA MET A 9 26.90 58.72 -62.99
C MET A 9 25.80 57.92 -62.27
N MET A 10 24.70 57.60 -62.96
CA MET A 10 23.61 56.76 -62.42
C MET A 10 24.08 55.31 -62.18
N SER A 11 24.92 54.76 -63.07
CA SER A 11 25.49 53.42 -62.92
C SER A 11 26.50 53.34 -61.77
N MET A 12 27.19 54.44 -61.44
CA MET A 12 28.20 54.48 -60.38
C MET A 12 27.55 54.59 -58.98
N VAL A 13 26.38 55.21 -58.86
CA VAL A 13 25.59 55.24 -57.61
C VAL A 13 25.01 53.86 -57.25
N ALA A 14 24.65 53.05 -58.24
CA ALA A 14 24.15 51.68 -58.02
C ALA A 14 25.20 50.73 -57.40
N LEU A 15 26.50 51.00 -57.61
CA LEU A 15 27.59 50.20 -57.05
C LEU A 15 27.89 50.52 -55.58
N PHE A 16 27.41 51.66 -55.05
CA PHE A 16 27.60 52.02 -53.64
C PHE A 16 26.45 51.55 -52.72
N PHE A 17 25.37 51.01 -53.27
CA PHE A 17 24.25 50.41 -52.51
C PHE A 17 24.35 48.90 -52.34
N THR A 18 25.46 48.26 -52.74
CA THR A 18 25.75 46.89 -52.30
C THR A 18 26.28 46.97 -50.87
N SER A 19 25.39 47.08 -49.89
CA SER A 19 25.73 46.77 -48.51
C SER A 19 26.37 45.39 -48.47
N CYS A 20 27.51 45.23 -47.78
CA CYS A 20 27.93 43.91 -47.34
C CYS A 20 26.75 43.30 -46.58
N TYR A 21 26.01 42.40 -47.21
CA TYR A 21 25.20 41.45 -46.47
C TYR A 21 26.22 40.56 -45.78
N THR A 22 26.56 40.92 -44.56
CA THR A 22 27.07 39.93 -43.62
C THR A 22 25.86 39.04 -43.41
N GLU A 23 25.89 37.81 -43.94
CA GLU A 23 25.22 36.73 -43.23
C GLU A 23 25.88 36.73 -41.86
N THR A 24 25.32 37.52 -40.94
CA THR A 24 25.34 37.11 -39.56
C THR A 24 24.65 35.76 -39.64
N VAL A 25 25.43 34.70 -39.59
CA VAL A 25 24.99 33.51 -38.90
C VAL A 25 24.62 34.05 -37.53
N ILE A 26 23.36 34.47 -37.41
CA ILE A 26 22.63 34.30 -36.17
C ILE A 26 22.77 32.78 -36.06
N VAL A 27 23.80 32.35 -35.32
CA VAL A 27 23.60 31.21 -34.48
C VAL A 27 22.42 31.74 -33.68
N GLU A 28 21.21 31.39 -34.13
CA GLU A 28 20.22 31.04 -33.16
C GLU A 28 21.03 30.05 -32.33
N ASP A 29 21.59 30.55 -31.22
CA ASP A 29 21.43 29.81 -30.00
C ASP A 29 19.94 29.54 -30.07
N THR A 30 19.64 28.37 -30.62
CA THR A 30 18.47 27.65 -30.24
C THR A 30 18.69 27.68 -28.74
N ILE A 31 18.05 28.65 -28.10
CA ILE A 31 17.35 28.37 -26.88
C ILE A 31 16.46 27.22 -27.34
N VAL A 32 17.06 26.03 -27.32
CA VAL A 32 16.34 24.81 -27.08
C VAL A 32 15.67 25.21 -25.79
N ASP A 33 14.41 25.65 -25.89
CA ASP A 33 13.55 25.73 -24.73
C ASP A 33 13.87 24.45 -23.99
N PRO A 34 14.46 24.52 -22.77
CA PRO A 34 14.93 23.33 -22.10
C PRO A 34 13.75 22.38 -22.13
N VAL A 35 13.90 21.25 -22.84
CA VAL A 35 12.83 20.25 -22.96
C VAL A 35 12.29 20.12 -21.55
N PRO A 36 11.00 20.42 -21.28
CA PRO A 36 10.52 20.55 -19.92
C PRO A 36 10.93 19.29 -19.18
N GLN A 37 11.94 19.41 -18.30
CA GLN A 37 12.39 18.25 -17.56
C GLN A 37 11.29 18.01 -16.54
N VAL A 38 10.53 16.95 -16.76
CA VAL A 38 9.47 16.55 -15.85
C VAL A 38 10.12 16.40 -14.48
N THR A 39 9.71 17.24 -13.54
CA THR A 39 10.25 17.21 -12.18
C THR A 39 9.60 16.06 -11.44
N LEU A 40 10.28 15.52 -10.43
CA LEU A 40 9.69 14.50 -9.57
C LEU A 40 8.42 15.00 -8.88
N ALA A 41 8.36 16.29 -8.50
CA ALA A 41 7.15 16.89 -7.97
C ALA A 41 5.96 16.77 -8.94
N HIS A 42 6.18 17.02 -10.24
CA HIS A 42 5.16 16.87 -11.27
C HIS A 42 4.73 15.40 -11.38
N LEU A 43 5.69 14.48 -11.48
CA LEU A 43 5.39 13.04 -11.55
C LEU A 43 4.53 12.58 -10.37
N LEU A 44 4.94 12.92 -9.15
CA LEU A 44 4.21 12.53 -7.94
C LEU A 44 2.79 13.12 -7.91
N SER A 45 2.58 14.31 -8.50
CA SER A 45 1.26 14.96 -8.60
C SER A 45 0.39 14.46 -9.77
N ASP A 46 0.94 13.69 -10.72
CA ASP A 46 0.16 13.12 -11.83
C ASP A 46 -0.85 12.06 -11.36
N TYR A 47 -0.62 11.50 -10.17
CA TYR A 47 -1.44 10.47 -9.55
C TYR A 47 -1.79 10.83 -8.12
N GLU A 48 -3.07 10.66 -7.78
CA GLU A 48 -3.53 10.86 -6.41
C GLU A 48 -3.00 9.77 -5.46
N LEU A 49 -2.86 8.54 -5.96
CA LEU A 49 -2.38 7.39 -5.19
C LEU A 49 -1.18 6.74 -5.83
N TRP A 50 -0.24 6.31 -4.98
CA TRP A 50 0.90 5.48 -5.34
C TRP A 50 0.83 4.17 -4.55
N TYR A 51 0.37 3.11 -5.20
CA TYR A 51 0.35 1.76 -4.62
C TYR A 51 1.77 1.25 -4.39
N VAL A 52 2.05 0.78 -3.17
CA VAL A 52 3.35 0.21 -2.80
C VAL A 52 3.34 -1.31 -3.04
N ASP A 53 4.09 -1.75 -4.05
CA ASP A 53 4.20 -3.16 -4.42
C ASP A 53 5.31 -3.88 -3.63
N VAL A 54 4.96 -4.34 -2.43
CA VAL A 54 5.89 -5.07 -1.54
C VAL A 54 6.37 -6.40 -2.14
N ASN A 55 5.64 -6.99 -3.10
CA ASN A 55 6.05 -8.22 -3.77
C ASN A 55 7.19 -8.00 -4.77
N LYS A 56 7.39 -6.76 -5.22
CA LYS A 56 8.49 -6.37 -6.12
C LYS A 56 9.59 -5.61 -5.39
N SER A 57 9.56 -5.52 -4.07
CA SER A 57 10.60 -4.89 -3.26
C SER A 57 11.65 -5.93 -2.85
N ASN A 58 12.92 -5.55 -2.70
CA ASN A 58 13.96 -6.52 -2.30
C ASN A 58 13.97 -6.79 -0.80
N SER A 59 14.46 -7.97 -0.42
CA SER A 59 14.51 -8.45 0.98
C SER A 59 15.75 -8.02 1.76
N ASN A 60 16.55 -7.06 1.27
CA ASN A 60 17.86 -6.73 1.85
C ASN A 60 17.82 -5.71 3.00
N GLY A 61 16.63 -5.34 3.46
CA GLY A 61 16.42 -4.42 4.57
C GLY A 61 14.96 -3.99 4.67
N GLU A 62 14.65 -3.16 5.66
CA GLU A 62 13.29 -2.71 5.93
C GLU A 62 13.26 -1.19 6.10
N ILE A 63 12.24 -0.57 5.50
CA ILE A 63 11.86 0.81 5.79
C ILE A 63 10.39 0.75 6.25
N PRO A 64 10.13 0.77 7.56
CA PRO A 64 8.85 0.34 8.11
C PRO A 64 7.61 1.04 7.53
N PHE A 65 7.60 2.37 7.44
CA PHE A 65 6.44 3.09 6.90
C PHE A 65 6.14 2.73 5.44
N MET A 66 7.17 2.49 4.62
CA MET A 66 7.00 2.05 3.23
C MET A 66 6.38 0.66 3.18
N GLN A 67 6.79 -0.20 4.11
CA GLN A 67 6.35 -1.59 4.15
C GLN A 67 4.95 -1.75 4.77
N ILE A 68 4.51 -0.81 5.60
CA ILE A 68 3.15 -0.81 6.16
C ILE A 68 2.14 -0.26 5.15
N ALA A 69 2.50 0.79 4.40
CA ALA A 69 1.58 1.48 3.51
C ALA A 69 1.09 0.58 2.36
N PHE A 70 -0.23 0.58 2.12
CA PHE A 70 -0.82 0.07 0.90
C PHE A 70 -0.70 1.06 -0.25
N THR A 71 -0.99 2.33 0.04
CA THR A 71 -0.79 3.43 -0.89
C THR A 71 -0.19 4.63 -0.17
N LEU A 72 0.57 5.42 -0.91
CA LEU A 72 1.08 6.72 -0.50
C LEU A 72 0.45 7.81 -1.36
N SER A 73 0.23 8.99 -0.78
CA SER A 73 -0.27 10.16 -1.51
C SER A 73 0.61 11.36 -1.19
N PHE A 74 1.04 12.08 -2.21
CA PHE A 74 1.98 13.20 -2.10
C PHE A 74 1.25 14.50 -2.43
N GLU A 75 0.77 15.21 -1.41
CA GLU A 75 -0.08 16.38 -1.60
C GLU A 75 0.45 17.58 -0.82
N ASN A 76 0.78 18.67 -1.52
CA ASN A 76 1.19 19.96 -0.93
C ASN A 76 2.32 19.88 0.12
N GLY A 77 3.24 18.91 -0.03
CA GLY A 77 4.34 18.67 0.90
C GLY A 77 4.01 17.75 2.08
N THR A 78 2.74 17.37 2.25
CA THR A 78 2.31 16.35 3.22
C THR A 78 2.30 14.97 2.56
N LEU A 79 2.80 13.98 3.29
CA LEU A 79 2.74 12.57 2.92
C LEU A 79 1.54 11.94 3.62
N TYR A 80 0.61 11.41 2.84
CA TYR A 80 -0.49 10.59 3.35
C TYR A 80 -0.24 9.11 3.04
N ALA A 81 -0.77 8.23 3.88
CA ALA A 81 -0.69 6.80 3.65
C ALA A 81 -1.96 6.05 4.09
N ASN A 82 -2.41 5.11 3.25
CA ASN A 82 -3.37 4.09 3.66
C ASN A 82 -2.60 2.92 4.28
N ASN A 83 -2.47 2.93 5.60
CA ASN A 83 -1.73 1.91 6.36
C ASN A 83 -2.63 0.77 6.85
N ASN A 84 -3.95 0.95 6.77
CA ASN A 84 -4.99 0.01 7.18
C ASN A 84 -5.89 -0.34 6.00
N LEU A 85 -6.43 -1.55 6.01
CA LEU A 85 -7.52 -2.00 5.16
C LEU A 85 -8.87 -1.55 5.73
N VAL A 86 -9.01 -1.43 7.05
CA VAL A 86 -10.15 -0.76 7.68
C VAL A 86 -10.20 0.69 7.20
N GLY A 87 -11.35 1.10 6.66
CA GLY A 87 -11.56 2.42 6.06
C GLY A 87 -10.80 2.70 4.76
N ILE A 88 -10.21 1.69 4.09
CA ILE A 88 -9.48 1.92 2.84
C ILE A 88 -10.38 2.45 1.72
N GLY A 89 -9.93 3.50 1.05
CA GLY A 89 -10.73 4.21 0.04
C GLY A 89 -11.61 5.33 0.58
N ASP A 90 -11.92 5.32 1.89
CA ASP A 90 -12.73 6.36 2.55
C ASP A 90 -11.88 7.28 3.44
N GLN A 91 -10.92 6.72 4.18
CA GLN A 91 -10.10 7.45 5.14
C GLN A 91 -9.28 8.55 4.46
N GLY A 92 -9.40 9.78 4.97
CA GLY A 92 -8.75 10.96 4.36
C GLY A 92 -9.19 11.21 2.93
N TYR A 93 -10.47 10.96 2.62
CA TYR A 93 -11.00 10.98 1.26
C TYR A 93 -10.29 9.98 0.33
N GLY A 94 -9.85 8.85 0.87
CA GLY A 94 -9.10 7.81 0.14
C GLY A 94 -7.59 8.05 0.06
N LEU A 95 -7.07 9.22 0.48
CA LEU A 95 -5.61 9.48 0.51
C LEU A 95 -4.92 8.80 1.70
N GLY A 96 -5.68 8.41 2.71
CA GLY A 96 -5.19 7.86 3.97
C GLY A 96 -4.96 8.91 5.05
N ILE A 97 -4.17 8.56 6.05
CA ILE A 97 -3.82 9.45 7.18
C ILE A 97 -2.54 10.22 6.87
N ASP A 98 -2.42 11.44 7.43
CA ASP A 98 -1.15 12.17 7.44
C ASP A 98 -0.12 11.35 8.23
N VAL A 99 1.03 11.09 7.60
CA VAL A 99 2.16 10.34 8.17
C VAL A 99 3.48 11.11 8.12
N GLY A 100 3.43 12.41 7.81
CA GLY A 100 4.60 13.28 7.82
C GLY A 100 4.72 14.11 6.53
N TYR A 101 5.97 14.38 6.13
CA TYR A 101 6.27 15.34 5.08
C TYR A 101 7.18 14.77 4.01
N TYR A 102 7.07 15.30 2.81
CA TYR A 102 7.99 15.01 1.72
C TYR A 102 8.50 16.27 1.04
N HIS A 103 9.69 16.15 0.44
CA HIS A 103 10.29 17.18 -0.39
C HIS A 103 11.03 16.52 -1.54
N THR A 104 11.01 17.17 -2.71
CA THR A 104 11.72 16.67 -3.91
C THR A 104 12.84 17.64 -4.29
N SER A 105 13.99 17.09 -4.66
CA SER A 105 15.14 17.85 -5.15
C SER A 105 15.74 17.11 -6.34
N GLY A 106 15.41 17.56 -7.57
CA GLY A 106 15.69 16.76 -8.75
C GLY A 106 14.89 15.46 -8.73
N PHE A 107 15.57 14.32 -8.86
CA PHE A 107 15.00 12.97 -8.72
C PHE A 107 15.27 12.34 -7.35
N ASP A 108 15.65 13.16 -6.36
CA ASP A 108 15.67 12.73 -4.97
C ASP A 108 14.32 13.01 -4.29
N LEU A 109 13.78 12.00 -3.61
CA LEU A 109 12.64 12.11 -2.71
C LEU A 109 13.14 12.02 -1.26
N ASN A 110 12.96 13.10 -0.52
CA ASN A 110 13.22 13.14 0.92
C ASN A 110 11.89 13.04 1.66
N ILE A 111 11.74 12.03 2.51
CA ILE A 111 10.57 11.83 3.37
C ILE A 111 11.01 11.98 4.82
N THR A 112 10.26 12.76 5.59
CA THR A 112 10.35 12.79 7.05
C THR A 112 9.06 12.20 7.60
N HIS A 113 9.10 10.91 7.94
CA HIS A 113 7.95 10.23 8.53
C HIS A 113 7.83 10.60 10.01
N ASP A 114 6.61 10.80 10.50
CA ASP A 114 6.34 11.25 11.88
C ASP A 114 7.05 10.37 12.94
N LEU A 115 7.17 9.07 12.66
CA LEU A 115 7.66 8.08 13.62
C LEU A 115 8.91 7.32 13.18
N ASP A 116 9.21 7.29 11.87
CA ASP A 116 10.40 6.61 11.32
C ASP A 116 11.52 7.58 10.97
N GLY A 117 11.26 8.87 11.09
CA GLY A 117 12.22 9.91 10.81
C GLY A 117 12.57 10.01 9.33
N PHE A 118 13.78 10.49 9.07
CA PHE A 118 14.23 10.90 7.75
C PHE A 118 14.69 9.72 6.88
N ASN A 119 14.17 9.66 5.66
CA ASN A 119 14.57 8.72 4.62
C ASN A 119 14.75 9.45 3.28
N ARG A 120 15.82 9.12 2.56
CA ARG A 120 16.09 9.63 1.21
C ARG A 120 16.06 8.51 0.20
N PHE A 121 15.36 8.74 -0.90
CA PHE A 121 15.26 7.83 -2.03
C PHE A 121 15.72 8.50 -3.30
N GLU A 122 16.49 7.78 -4.09
CA GLU A 122 16.72 8.10 -5.50
C GLU A 122 15.59 7.50 -6.31
N VAL A 123 14.91 8.33 -7.10
CA VAL A 123 13.74 7.93 -7.86
C VAL A 123 14.10 7.67 -9.31
N THR A 124 13.69 6.52 -9.82
CA THR A 124 13.76 6.18 -11.24
C THR A 124 12.35 5.99 -11.79
N GLN A 125 12.01 6.71 -12.87
CA GLN A 125 10.75 6.47 -13.57
C GLN A 125 10.91 5.24 -14.49
N LEU A 126 10.20 4.16 -14.18
CA LEU A 126 10.22 2.92 -14.95
C LEU A 126 9.17 2.92 -16.07
N ALA A 127 8.05 3.62 -15.86
CA ALA A 127 6.99 3.86 -16.85
C ALA A 127 6.20 5.12 -16.46
N TYR A 128 5.24 5.54 -17.28
CA TYR A 128 4.42 6.72 -17.02
C TYR A 128 3.81 6.72 -15.60
N ASN A 129 3.21 5.60 -15.18
CA ASN A 129 2.63 5.43 -13.85
C ASN A 129 3.47 4.55 -12.93
N LYS A 130 4.78 4.41 -13.16
CA LYS A 130 5.61 3.47 -12.38
C LYS A 130 6.92 4.09 -11.97
N LEU A 131 7.17 4.12 -10.66
CA LEU A 131 8.41 4.62 -10.07
C LEU A 131 9.12 3.50 -9.31
N GLU A 132 10.44 3.59 -9.23
CA GLU A 132 11.27 2.87 -8.29
C GLU A 132 11.92 3.87 -7.35
N LEU A 133 11.81 3.62 -6.04
CA LEU A 133 12.44 4.40 -4.98
C LEU A 133 13.57 3.57 -4.40
N TYR A 134 14.82 3.97 -4.62
CA TYR A 134 16.00 3.29 -4.11
C TYR A 134 16.63 4.05 -2.94
N ASN A 135 16.76 3.40 -1.78
CA ASN A 135 17.43 3.98 -0.61
C ASN A 135 18.89 3.49 -0.56
N ARG A 136 19.84 4.40 -0.80
CA ARG A 136 21.28 4.05 -0.81
C ARG A 136 21.82 3.54 0.53
N THR A 137 21.28 4.03 1.64
CA THR A 137 21.78 3.69 2.99
C THR A 137 21.44 2.24 3.35
N THR A 138 20.22 1.81 3.05
CA THR A 138 19.73 0.47 3.37
C THR A 138 19.89 -0.52 2.20
N GLY A 139 20.06 -0.02 0.98
CA GLY A 139 20.08 -0.83 -0.24
C GLY A 139 18.69 -1.36 -0.65
N VAL A 140 17.63 -0.90 0.00
CA VAL A 140 16.25 -1.31 -0.27
C VAL A 140 15.68 -0.52 -1.45
N TYR A 141 14.87 -1.17 -2.28
CA TYR A 141 14.05 -0.47 -3.27
C TYR A 141 12.57 -0.84 -3.17
N PHE A 142 11.70 0.14 -3.46
CA PHE A 142 10.25 -0.02 -3.53
C PHE A 142 9.75 0.34 -4.92
N THR A 143 8.86 -0.48 -5.47
CA THR A 143 8.12 -0.14 -6.70
C THR A 143 6.80 0.54 -6.34
N LEU A 144 6.54 1.71 -6.91
CA LEU A 144 5.27 2.42 -6.80
C LEU A 144 4.50 2.38 -8.12
N ILE A 145 3.18 2.19 -8.03
CA ILE A 145 2.26 2.21 -9.18
C ILE A 145 1.22 3.31 -8.98
N GLY A 146 1.23 4.31 -9.86
CA GLY A 146 0.34 5.45 -9.85
C GLY A 146 -1.08 5.07 -10.31
N ALA A 147 -2.08 5.57 -9.58
CA ALA A 147 -3.50 5.43 -9.87
C ALA A 147 -4.30 6.68 -9.43
N GLN A 148 -5.49 6.85 -10.01
CA GLN A 148 -6.47 7.85 -9.55
C GLN A 148 -7.43 7.19 -8.56
N ARG A 149 -7.90 7.94 -7.55
CA ARG A 149 -8.74 7.36 -6.49
C ARG A 149 -10.05 6.77 -7.02
N ASP A 150 -10.62 7.39 -8.03
CA ASP A 150 -11.90 7.02 -8.65
C ASP A 150 -11.82 5.75 -9.53
N THR A 151 -10.61 5.36 -9.94
CA THR A 151 -10.37 4.18 -10.80
C THR A 151 -9.57 3.08 -10.09
N PHE A 152 -9.08 3.34 -8.88
CA PHE A 152 -8.34 2.36 -8.10
C PHE A 152 -9.27 1.27 -7.53
N ASP A 153 -8.90 0.00 -7.73
CA ASP A 153 -9.69 -1.13 -7.26
C ASP A 153 -9.37 -1.46 -5.79
N TYR A 154 -9.97 -0.71 -4.87
CA TYR A 154 -9.82 -0.92 -3.42
C TYR A 154 -10.32 -2.30 -2.99
N ASN A 155 -11.34 -2.85 -3.64
CA ASN A 155 -11.85 -4.18 -3.33
C ASN A 155 -10.82 -5.26 -3.67
N ALA A 156 -10.20 -5.18 -4.85
CA ALA A 156 -9.12 -6.10 -5.18
C ALA A 156 -7.97 -5.99 -4.18
N LEU A 157 -7.54 -4.76 -3.85
CA LEU A 157 -6.50 -4.54 -2.85
C LEU A 157 -6.87 -5.18 -1.50
N PHE A 158 -8.08 -4.92 -1.01
CA PHE A 158 -8.58 -5.41 0.27
C PHE A 158 -8.57 -6.94 0.34
N TYR A 159 -9.19 -7.61 -0.65
CA TYR A 159 -9.32 -9.07 -0.63
C TYR A 159 -8.03 -9.81 -0.98
N ASP A 160 -7.12 -9.21 -1.75
CA ASP A 160 -5.79 -9.77 -2.01
C ASP A 160 -4.85 -9.65 -0.79
N ASN A 161 -5.22 -8.85 0.21
CA ASN A 161 -4.45 -8.56 1.42
C ASN A 161 -5.22 -8.81 2.72
N ILE A 162 -6.33 -9.56 2.66
CA ILE A 162 -7.28 -9.75 3.77
C ILE A 162 -6.66 -10.39 5.02
N HIS A 163 -5.54 -11.10 4.89
CA HIS A 163 -4.79 -11.62 6.03
C HIS A 163 -4.26 -10.51 6.92
N TYR A 164 -3.94 -9.33 6.38
CA TYR A 164 -3.62 -8.15 7.19
C TYR A 164 -4.87 -7.56 7.84
N PHE A 165 -6.02 -7.58 7.16
CA PHE A 165 -7.28 -7.03 7.69
C PHE A 165 -7.70 -7.71 8.99
N VAL A 166 -7.63 -9.04 9.03
CA VAL A 166 -7.98 -9.80 10.24
C VAL A 166 -7.06 -9.54 11.44
N GLN A 167 -5.90 -8.90 11.21
CA GLN A 167 -4.92 -8.49 12.22
C GLN A 167 -5.08 -7.02 12.65
N GLU A 168 -6.03 -6.26 12.08
CA GLU A 168 -6.23 -4.84 12.41
C GLU A 168 -7.09 -4.62 13.65
N TYR A 169 -7.47 -5.71 14.32
CA TYR A 169 -8.16 -5.71 15.60
C TYR A 169 -7.40 -6.61 16.57
N VAL A 170 -7.35 -6.22 17.83
CA VAL A 170 -6.76 -7.02 18.92
C VAL A 170 -7.43 -8.40 19.00
N THR A 171 -8.74 -8.45 18.79
CA THR A 171 -9.52 -9.70 18.78
C THR A 171 -10.82 -9.52 18.01
N TRP A 172 -11.46 -10.62 17.67
CA TRP A 172 -12.76 -10.70 17.03
C TRP A 172 -13.72 -11.36 18.00
N GLU A 173 -14.80 -10.67 18.36
CA GLU A 173 -15.81 -11.16 19.31
C GLU A 173 -17.04 -11.70 18.56
N LYS A 174 -17.48 -12.91 18.88
CA LYS A 174 -18.67 -13.54 18.31
C LYS A 174 -19.92 -12.76 18.71
N THR A 175 -20.56 -12.09 17.77
CA THR A 175 -21.77 -11.30 18.00
C THR A 175 -23.05 -12.01 17.55
N PHE A 176 -22.92 -13.07 16.76
CA PHE A 176 -24.04 -13.84 16.26
C PHE A 176 -23.66 -15.30 16.03
N THR A 177 -24.62 -16.20 16.28
CA THR A 177 -24.62 -17.60 15.86
C THR A 177 -25.99 -17.90 15.26
N SER A 178 -26.02 -18.50 14.07
CA SER A 178 -27.27 -18.87 13.42
C SER A 178 -28.03 -19.93 14.21
N GLN A 179 -29.36 -19.84 14.23
CA GLN A 179 -30.22 -20.85 14.89
C GLN A 179 -30.22 -22.21 14.18
N GLN A 180 -29.80 -22.24 12.92
CA GLN A 180 -29.64 -23.44 12.12
C GLN A 180 -28.22 -24.00 12.28
N GLY A 181 -28.11 -25.31 12.06
CA GLY A 181 -26.84 -26.04 12.11
C GLY A 181 -26.80 -27.06 13.24
N ALA A 182 -25.84 -27.98 13.17
CA ALA A 182 -25.57 -28.93 14.23
C ALA A 182 -24.69 -28.29 15.32
N ILE A 183 -24.93 -28.65 16.57
CA ILE A 183 -24.08 -28.22 17.69
C ILE A 183 -22.67 -28.79 17.47
N ASN A 184 -21.65 -27.96 17.69
CA ASN A 184 -20.24 -28.31 17.58
C ASN A 184 -19.39 -27.56 18.62
N GLU A 185 -18.13 -27.96 18.80
CA GLU A 185 -17.27 -27.40 19.86
C GLU A 185 -16.96 -25.91 19.66
N PHE A 186 -16.87 -25.45 18.40
CA PHE A 186 -16.63 -24.04 18.08
C PHE A 186 -17.81 -23.14 18.52
N ASP A 187 -18.99 -23.69 18.80
CA ASP A 187 -20.10 -22.93 19.38
C ASP A 187 -19.74 -22.27 20.72
N ASN A 188 -18.74 -22.79 21.44
CA ASN A 188 -18.28 -22.27 22.73
C ASN A 188 -17.28 -21.11 22.58
N GLU A 189 -16.63 -20.94 21.43
CA GLU A 189 -15.61 -19.92 21.20
C GLU A 189 -16.26 -18.54 21.01
N ASN A 190 -16.00 -17.62 21.93
CA ASN A 190 -16.56 -16.27 21.90
C ASN A 190 -15.58 -15.24 21.38
N PHE A 191 -14.27 -15.51 21.43
CA PHE A 191 -13.25 -14.65 20.87
C PHE A 191 -12.27 -15.44 20.03
N VAL A 192 -11.84 -14.85 18.91
CA VAL A 192 -10.74 -15.34 18.09
C VAL A 192 -9.78 -14.19 17.78
N ALA A 193 -8.47 -14.44 17.85
CA ALA A 193 -7.46 -13.46 17.49
C ALA A 193 -6.54 -14.02 16.40
N PHE A 194 -6.19 -13.17 15.44
CA PHE A 194 -5.29 -13.49 14.34
C PHE A 194 -4.05 -12.63 14.49
N LEU A 195 -2.92 -13.29 14.73
CA LEU A 195 -1.65 -12.64 14.99
C LEU A 195 -0.81 -12.59 13.71
N PRO A 196 0.07 -11.58 13.59
CA PRO A 196 1.07 -11.58 12.54
C PRO A 196 2.10 -12.70 12.76
N GLY A 197 2.53 -13.34 11.67
CA GLY A 197 3.64 -14.29 11.70
C GLY A 197 3.27 -15.75 11.45
N GLY A 198 4.32 -16.56 11.36
CA GLY A 198 4.29 -18.01 11.18
C GLY A 198 5.30 -18.70 12.11
N GLY A 199 5.11 -20.00 12.30
CA GLY A 199 5.66 -20.78 13.41
C GLY A 199 4.54 -21.60 14.06
N ASP A 200 4.66 -21.88 15.36
CA ASP A 200 3.75 -22.78 16.09
C ASP A 200 2.51 -22.09 16.69
N GLY A 201 2.29 -20.80 16.41
CA GLY A 201 1.19 -20.04 17.02
C GLY A 201 0.94 -18.67 16.39
N ASN A 202 -0.10 -18.54 15.57
CA ASN A 202 -0.58 -17.26 15.03
C ASN A 202 -2.11 -17.09 15.14
N PHE A 203 -2.78 -18.02 15.82
CA PHE A 203 -4.20 -18.00 16.11
C PHE A 203 -4.42 -18.19 17.60
N GLN A 204 -5.40 -17.49 18.17
CA GLN A 204 -5.84 -17.71 19.54
C GLN A 204 -7.35 -17.77 19.62
N SER A 205 -7.89 -18.54 20.55
CA SER A 205 -9.34 -18.60 20.80
C SER A 205 -9.64 -18.59 22.30
N SER A 206 -10.84 -18.12 22.66
CA SER A 206 -11.29 -18.00 24.04
C SER A 206 -12.79 -18.21 24.17
N GLN A 207 -13.16 -18.86 25.26
CA GLN A 207 -14.54 -19.10 25.70
C GLN A 207 -15.00 -18.07 26.74
N ASP A 208 -14.18 -17.07 27.05
CA ASP A 208 -14.57 -15.97 27.93
C ASP A 208 -15.90 -15.35 27.51
N ASN A 209 -16.62 -14.78 28.47
CA ASN A 209 -17.92 -14.21 28.18
C ASN A 209 -17.82 -13.01 27.22
N ASN A 210 -18.77 -12.91 26.30
CA ASN A 210 -18.98 -11.70 25.50
C ASN A 210 -18.98 -10.43 26.36
N GLY A 211 -18.41 -9.35 25.83
CA GLY A 211 -18.22 -8.09 26.51
C GLY A 211 -16.94 -7.99 27.35
N THR A 212 -16.16 -9.07 27.49
CA THR A 212 -14.84 -9.03 28.14
C THR A 212 -13.94 -7.97 27.48
N ASN A 213 -13.19 -7.23 28.30
CA ASN A 213 -12.27 -6.23 27.80
C ASN A 213 -11.15 -6.93 26.98
N PRO A 214 -10.82 -6.47 25.76
CA PRO A 214 -9.80 -7.12 24.93
C PRO A 214 -8.45 -7.36 25.61
N ASN A 215 -8.06 -6.49 26.56
CA ASN A 215 -6.80 -6.62 27.28
C ASN A 215 -6.85 -7.63 28.45
N ASN A 216 -8.03 -8.15 28.77
CA ASN A 216 -8.26 -9.07 29.89
C ASN A 216 -8.76 -10.45 29.43
N ILE A 217 -8.83 -10.70 28.12
CA ILE A 217 -9.27 -11.99 27.58
C ILE A 217 -8.22 -13.04 27.95
N TYR A 218 -8.69 -14.14 28.52
CA TYR A 218 -7.89 -15.34 28.69
C TYR A 218 -8.02 -16.23 27.47
N TYR A 219 -6.96 -16.32 26.66
CA TYR A 219 -6.93 -17.21 25.50
C TYR A 219 -6.71 -18.65 25.95
N ASP A 220 -7.75 -19.46 25.84
CA ASP A 220 -7.78 -20.87 26.21
C ASP A 220 -6.92 -21.73 25.28
N TYR A 221 -6.79 -21.30 24.03
CA TYR A 221 -6.07 -22.02 23.00
C TYR A 221 -5.17 -21.10 22.16
N THR A 222 -4.04 -21.65 21.70
CA THR A 222 -3.17 -21.03 20.70
C THR A 222 -2.80 -22.08 19.68
N GLY A 223 -2.97 -21.76 18.39
CA GLY A 223 -2.67 -22.66 17.28
C GLY A 223 -2.34 -21.89 16.01
N ILE A 224 -2.62 -22.50 14.86
CA ILE A 224 -2.25 -21.93 13.56
C ILE A 224 -3.52 -21.63 12.74
N TYR A 225 -3.55 -20.50 12.03
CA TYR A 225 -4.56 -20.25 11.00
C TYR A 225 -3.94 -20.09 9.61
N ASN A 226 -4.72 -20.43 8.58
CA ASN A 226 -4.44 -20.09 7.19
C ASN A 226 -5.67 -19.42 6.57
N VAL A 227 -5.43 -18.42 5.71
CA VAL A 227 -6.46 -17.81 4.87
C VAL A 227 -6.11 -18.07 3.41
N ASP A 228 -7.00 -18.76 2.70
CA ASP A 228 -6.81 -19.19 1.32
C ASP A 228 -7.84 -18.60 0.38
N ASP A 229 -7.42 -18.39 -0.86
CA ASP A 229 -8.30 -17.90 -1.92
C ASP A 229 -9.29 -18.99 -2.38
N VAL A 230 -10.54 -18.58 -2.62
CA VAL A 230 -11.52 -19.43 -3.30
C VAL A 230 -11.42 -19.22 -4.81
N ASN A 231 -11.21 -20.32 -5.54
CA ASN A 231 -11.15 -20.28 -7.01
C ASN A 231 -12.42 -19.65 -7.60
N ASN A 232 -12.22 -18.68 -8.50
CA ASN A 232 -13.28 -17.91 -9.17
C ASN A 232 -14.19 -17.08 -8.24
N ASN A 233 -13.84 -16.90 -6.96
CA ASN A 233 -14.55 -16.01 -6.06
C ASN A 233 -13.57 -15.24 -5.16
N ARG A 234 -13.20 -14.02 -5.58
CA ARG A 234 -12.26 -13.17 -4.82
C ARG A 234 -12.81 -12.75 -3.44
N TYR A 235 -14.13 -12.62 -3.32
CA TYR A 235 -14.82 -12.08 -2.14
C TYR A 235 -15.04 -13.11 -1.03
N LEU A 236 -14.74 -14.38 -1.30
CA LEU A 236 -14.84 -15.49 -0.36
C LEU A 236 -13.44 -16.04 -0.12
N LYS A 237 -13.13 -16.36 1.14
CA LYS A 237 -11.89 -17.02 1.52
C LYS A 237 -12.18 -18.30 2.28
N PHE A 238 -11.24 -19.24 2.24
CA PHE A 238 -11.24 -20.34 3.20
C PHE A 238 -10.39 -19.94 4.40
N LEU A 239 -10.96 -20.00 5.59
CA LEU A 239 -10.25 -19.86 6.85
C LEU A 239 -10.12 -21.26 7.47
N THR A 240 -8.89 -21.69 7.70
CA THR A 240 -8.60 -22.95 8.43
C THR A 240 -8.00 -22.60 9.77
N LEU A 241 -8.52 -23.17 10.85
CA LEU A 241 -7.99 -23.04 12.21
C LEU A 241 -7.52 -24.41 12.68
N ASP A 242 -6.25 -24.52 13.07
CA ASP A 242 -5.63 -25.76 13.55
C ASP A 242 -5.67 -25.83 15.08
N TYR A 243 -6.47 -26.77 15.59
CA TYR A 243 -6.56 -27.10 17.01
C TYR A 243 -5.64 -28.29 17.42
N ASP A 244 -4.56 -28.51 16.66
CA ASP A 244 -3.54 -29.55 16.86
C ASP A 244 -4.18 -30.96 16.93
N PHE A 245 -4.04 -31.66 18.06
CA PHE A 245 -4.57 -33.01 18.23
C PHE A 245 -6.10 -33.08 18.18
N LEU A 246 -6.80 -31.94 18.31
CA LEU A 246 -8.26 -31.85 18.17
C LEU A 246 -8.70 -31.78 16.70
N GLY A 247 -7.76 -31.50 15.78
CA GLY A 247 -8.01 -31.38 14.35
C GLY A 247 -8.27 -29.94 13.88
N ASN A 248 -8.62 -29.82 12.61
CA ASN A 248 -8.81 -28.52 11.95
C ASN A 248 -10.29 -28.16 11.84
N GLU A 249 -10.61 -26.90 12.12
CA GLU A 249 -11.88 -26.27 11.79
C GLU A 249 -11.76 -25.51 10.46
N TYR A 250 -12.79 -25.63 9.61
CA TYR A 250 -12.80 -25.06 8.26
C TYR A 250 -14.00 -24.15 8.06
N PHE A 251 -13.76 -22.91 7.64
CA PHE A 251 -14.80 -21.92 7.41
C PHE A 251 -14.71 -21.32 6.02
N GLU A 252 -15.86 -21.02 5.45
CA GLU A 252 -15.99 -20.03 4.39
C GLU A 252 -16.11 -18.65 5.05
N MET A 253 -15.07 -17.82 4.90
CA MET A 253 -14.98 -16.48 5.47
C MET A 253 -15.39 -15.43 4.43
N SER A 254 -16.30 -14.55 4.84
CA SER A 254 -16.70 -13.35 4.09
C SER A 254 -16.67 -12.13 5.01
N VAL A 255 -16.58 -10.95 4.41
CA VAL A 255 -16.55 -9.65 5.11
C VAL A 255 -17.89 -8.96 4.89
N ILE A 256 -18.60 -8.67 5.98
CA ILE A 256 -19.89 -7.95 5.93
C ILE A 256 -19.60 -6.45 5.80
N ASP A 257 -18.70 -5.95 6.64
CA ASP A 257 -18.13 -4.61 6.59
C ASP A 257 -16.72 -4.63 7.22
N ASP A 258 -16.05 -3.49 7.29
CA ASP A 258 -14.68 -3.39 7.81
C ASP A 258 -14.56 -3.57 9.34
N ARG A 259 -15.67 -3.91 10.02
CA ARG A 259 -15.73 -4.24 11.45
C ARG A 259 -16.30 -5.62 11.71
N THR A 260 -16.94 -6.28 10.74
CA THR A 260 -17.63 -7.54 10.95
C THR A 260 -17.30 -8.56 9.86
N ILE A 261 -16.85 -9.74 10.29
CA ILE A 261 -16.66 -10.92 9.43
C ILE A 261 -17.73 -11.97 9.70
N SER A 262 -18.05 -12.75 8.67
CA SER A 262 -18.94 -13.91 8.76
C SER A 262 -18.17 -15.17 8.43
N LEU A 263 -18.27 -16.16 9.31
CA LEU A 263 -17.65 -17.48 9.21
C LEU A 263 -18.75 -18.53 9.07
N TYR A 264 -18.90 -19.09 7.86
CA TYR A 264 -19.79 -20.21 7.63
C TYR A 264 -19.05 -21.53 7.82
N HIS A 265 -19.50 -22.36 8.76
CA HIS A 265 -18.94 -23.68 9.04
C HIS A 265 -19.68 -24.75 8.23
N PRO A 266 -19.07 -25.32 7.15
CA PRO A 266 -19.81 -26.16 6.21
C PRO A 266 -20.30 -27.49 6.81
N ASN A 267 -19.56 -28.06 7.75
CA ASN A 267 -19.87 -29.35 8.35
C ASN A 267 -21.13 -29.26 9.24
N SER A 268 -21.19 -28.25 10.11
CA SER A 268 -22.36 -28.05 10.96
C SER A 268 -23.48 -27.29 10.26
N ARG A 269 -23.17 -26.53 9.20
CA ARG A 269 -24.06 -25.54 8.56
C ARG A 269 -24.43 -24.38 9.48
N THR A 270 -23.56 -24.07 10.44
CA THR A 270 -23.69 -22.91 11.34
C THR A 270 -22.99 -21.70 10.73
N THR A 271 -23.58 -20.52 10.86
CA THR A 271 -22.93 -19.24 10.52
C THR A 271 -22.66 -18.48 11.81
N TYR A 272 -21.44 -17.99 11.96
CA TYR A 272 -21.02 -17.12 13.05
C TYR A 272 -20.67 -15.75 12.48
N GLU A 273 -21.04 -14.68 13.17
CA GLU A 273 -20.51 -13.35 12.86
C GLU A 273 -19.65 -12.88 14.01
N PHE A 274 -18.50 -12.33 13.67
CA PHE A 274 -17.56 -11.78 14.63
C PHE A 274 -17.32 -10.30 14.34
N THR A 275 -17.32 -9.50 15.39
CA THR A 275 -17.06 -8.06 15.32
C THR A 275 -15.68 -7.75 15.90
N GLY A 276 -14.89 -6.97 15.17
CA GLY A 276 -13.56 -6.53 15.56
C GLY A 276 -13.58 -5.66 16.82
N ARG A 277 -12.71 -5.98 17.78
CA ARG A 277 -12.55 -5.28 19.06
C ARG A 277 -11.11 -4.80 19.20
N GLY A 278 -10.95 -3.55 19.64
CA GLY A 278 -9.62 -2.93 19.78
C GLY A 278 -8.99 -2.67 18.41
N TYR A 279 -9.58 -1.76 17.62
CA TYR A 279 -9.01 -1.36 16.33
C TYR A 279 -7.58 -0.83 16.49
N ILE A 280 -6.68 -1.33 15.67
CA ILE A 280 -5.26 -0.98 15.65
C ILE A 280 -5.01 -0.08 14.44
N GLN A 281 -4.89 1.22 14.69
CA GLN A 281 -4.50 2.18 13.66
C GLN A 281 -2.98 2.17 13.48
N PHE A 282 -2.50 1.81 12.30
CA PHE A 282 -1.07 1.82 11.99
C PHE A 282 -0.64 3.21 11.56
N LYS A 283 -0.56 4.12 12.54
CA LYS A 283 0.16 5.40 12.39
C LYS A 283 1.53 5.36 13.08
N ASN A 284 1.64 4.51 14.10
CA ASN A 284 2.72 4.15 15.03
C ASN A 284 2.50 4.55 16.50
N GLN A 285 2.85 3.58 17.36
CA GLN A 285 2.89 3.52 18.84
C GLN A 285 1.60 3.40 19.66
N ASP A 286 0.45 3.93 19.25
CA ASP A 286 -0.76 3.89 20.12
C ASP A 286 -1.37 2.48 20.34
N GLY A 287 -0.81 1.44 19.71
CA GLY A 287 -1.24 0.04 19.88
C GLY A 287 -0.16 -0.95 20.34
N PHE A 288 1.08 -0.51 20.57
CA PHE A 288 2.18 -1.40 20.96
C PHE A 288 2.93 -0.81 22.14
N GLU A 289 3.07 -1.59 23.22
CA GLU A 289 3.87 -1.18 24.36
C GLU A 289 5.34 -0.97 23.92
N LYS A 290 6.02 -0.10 24.66
CA LYS A 290 7.41 0.27 24.39
C LYS A 290 8.32 -0.96 24.54
N GLY A 291 8.60 -1.65 23.43
CA GLY A 291 9.41 -2.87 23.42
C GLY A 291 8.90 -3.97 22.47
N GLU A 292 7.70 -3.84 21.92
CA GLU A 292 7.17 -4.80 20.94
C GLU A 292 7.60 -4.46 19.50
N GLU A 293 7.95 -5.49 18.74
CA GLU A 293 8.19 -5.39 17.30
C GLU A 293 6.90 -4.91 16.61
N ARG A 294 7.06 -4.07 15.60
CA ARG A 294 5.96 -3.44 14.88
C ARG A 294 5.24 -4.51 14.05
N GLY A 295 4.21 -5.13 14.63
CA GLY A 295 3.60 -6.37 14.14
C GLY A 295 2.94 -6.36 12.75
N LYS A 296 2.96 -5.27 11.97
CA LYS A 296 2.29 -5.20 10.65
C LYS A 296 3.21 -4.78 9.52
N LEU A 297 4.48 -5.16 9.56
CA LEU A 297 5.29 -5.04 8.35
C LEU A 297 4.70 -5.95 7.27
N ARG A 298 4.26 -5.38 6.14
CA ARG A 298 3.75 -6.19 5.03
C ARG A 298 4.91 -6.93 4.38
N LEU A 299 4.93 -8.24 4.57
CA LEU A 299 5.85 -9.14 3.90
C LEU A 299 5.38 -9.43 2.46
N SER A 300 6.33 -9.75 1.58
CA SER A 300 5.97 -10.28 0.28
C SER A 300 5.25 -11.63 0.42
N LYS A 301 4.43 -12.01 -0.56
CA LYS A 301 3.77 -13.32 -0.57
C LYS A 301 4.76 -14.47 -0.39
N GLU A 302 5.92 -14.39 -1.06
CA GLU A 302 7.01 -15.37 -0.92
C GLU A 302 7.55 -15.45 0.52
N GLN A 303 7.68 -14.32 1.21
CA GLN A 303 8.13 -14.29 2.61
C GLN A 303 7.08 -14.90 3.54
N ILE A 304 5.79 -14.60 3.33
CA ILE A 304 4.69 -15.19 4.09
C ILE A 304 4.67 -16.71 3.91
N GLU A 305 4.73 -17.20 2.67
CA GLU A 305 4.74 -18.63 2.35
C GLU A 305 5.90 -19.37 3.02
N LYS A 306 7.07 -18.74 3.15
CA LYS A 306 8.23 -19.34 3.84
C LYS A 306 8.06 -19.41 5.36
N GLN A 307 7.28 -18.51 5.95
CA GLN A 307 7.08 -18.43 7.40
C GLN A 307 5.88 -19.27 7.86
N MET A 308 4.87 -19.43 7.00
CA MET A 308 3.62 -20.07 7.37
C MET A 308 3.70 -21.60 7.25
N VAL A 309 3.25 -22.29 8.31
CA VAL A 309 2.93 -23.71 8.23
C VAL A 309 1.62 -23.83 7.47
N LYS A 310 1.68 -24.53 6.33
CA LYS A 310 0.50 -24.82 5.50
C LYS A 310 -0.27 -25.98 6.13
N ILE A 311 -1.42 -25.67 6.73
CA ILE A 311 -2.31 -26.63 7.41
C ILE A 311 -3.53 -27.00 6.56
N SER A 312 -3.85 -26.21 5.53
CA SER A 312 -4.91 -26.52 4.59
C SER A 312 -4.41 -27.42 3.45
N THR A 313 -5.27 -28.35 3.03
CA THR A 313 -5.00 -29.31 1.92
C THR A 313 -5.76 -28.96 0.64
N LEU A 314 -6.39 -27.77 0.61
CA LEU A 314 -7.29 -27.30 -0.46
C LEU A 314 -6.54 -26.79 -1.69
#